data_AF-C5CKA5-F1
#
_entry.id   AF-C5CKA5-F1
#
_cell.length_a   1.000
_cell.length_b   1.000
_cell.length_c   1.000
_cell.angle_alpha   90.00
_cell.angle_beta   90.00
_cell.angle_gamma   90.00
#
_symmetry.space_group_name_H-M   'P 1'
#
loop_
_entity.id
_entity.type
_entity.pdbx_description
1 polymer ?
#
loop_
_entity_poly.entity_id
_entity_poly.type
_entity_poly.pdbx_seq_one_letter_code
_entity_poly.pdbx_strand_id
1 'polypeptide(L)'
;MSNQVYANNMEISCKQAAGKSVCAFPDVCFTPPQTPATPPGVPIPYPNTGMATDTSDGSTTVQISGQEVMLKNKSYFKKSTGDEAGCAPKKGVVTSKNMGKVYFNAWSMDVKVEGENVVRNVDLTTHNHASSPGNAPPWPYIDEAAFAGTGPCKDVAKALTDKCGPPPKPHQRKGWVKKMCDNPDSSCRDAMKCVLSPYAPSAKHSDGKNSQGNCCPGKTPHHLIEVHCFTPIGGREGGHVMSEFKNASGEGYNQGAAPCMCVDGPREAKQHGEFHAVQQQIETAYNKRLFAPKTVMSDGKGISNWTYGEARDAGVAAQTIVMPECDPECTKAQLDDYHKKPPPDGPGCDEHTPVRSDMGSDGRSTGTLNSGQEAKLGRRLLTVLAKGF
;
A
#
# COMPACT_ATOMS: atom_id res chain seq x y z
N MET A 1 -15.96 -7.43 8.01
CA MET A 1 -15.81 -6.08 7.44
C MET A 1 -14.56 -5.49 8.09
N SER A 2 -13.82 -4.61 7.44
CA SER A 2 -12.87 -3.78 8.19
C SER A 2 -13.66 -2.80 9.02
N ASN A 3 -13.27 -2.68 10.27
CA ASN A 3 -13.95 -1.84 11.24
C ASN A 3 -13.32 -0.46 11.34
N GLN A 4 -12.21 -0.22 10.62
CA GLN A 4 -11.62 1.09 10.40
C GLN A 4 -11.20 1.81 11.71
N VAL A 5 -10.90 1.06 12.76
CA VAL A 5 -10.37 1.59 14.03
C VAL A 5 -8.94 1.12 14.18
N TYR A 6 -8.00 2.06 14.34
CA TYR A 6 -6.56 1.80 14.24
C TYR A 6 -5.82 2.20 15.51
N ALA A 7 -4.75 1.46 15.81
CA ALA A 7 -3.76 1.81 16.83
C ALA A 7 -2.36 1.72 16.22
N ASN A 8 -1.59 2.81 16.30
CA ASN A 8 -0.30 2.97 15.60
C ASN A 8 -0.37 2.55 14.12
N ASN A 9 -1.37 3.06 13.40
CA ASN A 9 -1.60 2.81 11.96
C ASN A 9 -1.93 1.36 11.57
N MET A 10 -2.26 0.50 12.54
CA MET A 10 -2.63 -0.90 12.32
C MET A 10 -4.03 -1.17 12.90
N GLU A 11 -4.89 -1.85 12.14
CA GLU A 11 -6.29 -2.06 12.55
C GLU A 11 -6.34 -2.84 13.85
N ILE A 12 -7.15 -2.38 14.80
CA ILE A 12 -7.39 -3.05 16.06
C ILE A 12 -8.28 -4.26 15.79
N SER A 13 -7.84 -5.44 16.24
CA SER A 13 -8.64 -6.66 16.10
C SER A 13 -9.86 -6.61 17.02
N CYS A 14 -11.03 -6.91 16.46
CA CYS A 14 -12.25 -7.14 17.21
C CYS A 14 -13.00 -8.32 16.59
N LYS A 15 -14.01 -8.84 17.30
CA LYS A 15 -14.76 -10.01 16.83
C LYS A 15 -15.46 -9.82 15.48
N GLN A 16 -15.87 -8.60 15.14
CA GLN A 16 -16.52 -8.34 13.85
C GLN A 16 -15.50 -8.17 12.69
N ALA A 17 -14.21 -8.10 13.01
CA ALA A 17 -13.14 -7.88 12.05
C ALA A 17 -12.98 -9.05 11.06
N ALA A 18 -12.47 -8.73 9.87
CA ALA A 18 -12.18 -9.71 8.84
C ALA A 18 -10.78 -10.35 9.00
N GLY A 19 -10.00 -9.91 9.98
CA GLY A 19 -8.62 -10.35 10.14
C GLY A 19 -8.47 -11.79 10.56
N LYS A 20 -7.34 -12.36 10.18
CA LYS A 20 -7.05 -13.78 10.29
C LYS A 20 -5.54 -14.02 10.34
N SER A 21 -5.14 -15.02 11.10
CA SER A 21 -3.80 -15.58 11.00
C SER A 21 -3.90 -16.86 10.16
N VAL A 22 -3.39 -16.83 8.94
CA VAL A 22 -3.64 -17.88 7.92
C VAL A 22 -2.42 -18.75 7.73
N CYS A 23 -2.63 -20.06 7.70
CA CYS A 23 -1.60 -21.06 7.43
C CYS A 23 -0.34 -20.91 8.30
N ALA A 24 -0.52 -20.66 9.60
CA ALA A 24 0.56 -20.78 10.57
C ALA A 24 1.15 -22.18 10.48
N PHE A 25 2.43 -22.26 10.10
CA PHE A 25 3.09 -23.50 9.73
C PHE A 25 4.55 -23.50 10.22
N PRO A 26 5.09 -24.65 10.65
CA PRO A 26 4.41 -25.93 10.80
C PRO A 26 3.66 -26.06 12.14
N ASP A 27 2.39 -26.50 12.08
CA ASP A 27 1.66 -27.02 13.25
C ASP A 27 1.77 -28.55 13.27
N VAL A 28 2.78 -29.09 13.96
CA VAL A 28 3.05 -30.53 13.90
C VAL A 28 2.08 -31.30 14.80
N CYS A 29 1.21 -32.08 14.17
CA CYS A 29 0.25 -32.95 14.85
C CYS A 29 0.46 -34.40 14.44
N PHE A 30 0.17 -35.32 15.35
CA PHE A 30 0.21 -36.74 15.09
C PHE A 30 -1.04 -37.21 14.36
N THR A 31 -0.83 -37.86 13.22
CA THR A 31 -1.87 -38.37 12.32
C THR A 31 -1.94 -39.89 12.44
N PRO A 32 -3.14 -40.49 12.55
CA PRO A 32 -3.26 -41.95 12.60
C PRO A 32 -2.65 -42.61 11.35
N PRO A 33 -1.78 -43.63 11.50
CA PRO A 33 -1.23 -44.34 10.35
C PRO A 33 -2.33 -45.20 9.71
N GLN A 34 -2.29 -45.36 8.38
CA GLN A 34 -3.30 -46.15 7.67
C GLN A 34 -3.21 -47.65 8.01
N THR A 35 -2.02 -48.19 8.38
CA THR A 35 -1.79 -49.52 8.99
C THR A 35 -0.28 -49.84 9.11
N PRO A 36 0.21 -50.57 10.13
CA PRO A 36 -0.42 -50.92 11.42
C PRO A 36 -0.29 -49.79 12.46
N ALA A 37 -1.16 -49.79 13.47
CA ALA A 37 -1.25 -48.75 14.50
C ALA A 37 0.03 -48.64 15.34
N THR A 38 0.83 -47.60 15.09
CA THR A 38 1.99 -47.25 15.93
C THR A 38 1.56 -46.23 16.99
N PRO A 39 1.96 -46.38 18.28
CA PRO A 39 1.20 -45.82 19.40
C PRO A 39 1.29 -44.31 19.70
N PRO A 40 1.91 -43.45 18.87
CA PRO A 40 1.53 -42.03 18.91
C PRO A 40 0.92 -41.48 17.62
N GLY A 41 0.98 -42.19 16.50
CA GLY A 41 0.71 -41.66 15.15
C GLY A 41 1.98 -41.20 14.42
N VAL A 42 1.85 -40.72 13.20
CA VAL A 42 2.94 -40.12 12.40
C VAL A 42 2.90 -38.60 12.57
N PRO A 43 3.99 -37.93 13.00
CA PRO A 43 4.02 -36.47 13.10
C PRO A 43 4.01 -35.84 11.71
N ILE A 44 2.97 -35.09 11.38
CA ILE A 44 2.78 -34.41 10.10
C ILE A 44 2.60 -32.91 10.38
N PRO A 45 3.31 -32.02 9.65
CA PRO A 45 3.10 -30.59 9.77
C PRO A 45 1.82 -30.18 9.05
N TYR A 46 0.91 -29.50 9.75
CA TYR A 46 -0.34 -28.97 9.22
C TYR A 46 -0.29 -27.44 9.10
N PRO A 47 -1.02 -26.85 8.13
CA PRO A 47 -1.31 -25.43 8.17
C PRO A 47 -2.42 -25.17 9.20
N ASN A 48 -2.26 -24.15 10.04
CA ASN A 48 -3.30 -23.78 11.01
C ASN A 48 -3.78 -22.33 10.81
N THR A 49 -5.09 -22.11 10.91
CA THR A 49 -5.72 -20.80 10.65
C THR A 49 -6.63 -20.39 11.80
N GLY A 50 -6.51 -19.14 12.25
CA GLY A 50 -7.36 -18.52 13.27
C GLY A 50 -8.08 -17.28 12.72
N MET A 51 -9.31 -17.04 13.17
CA MET A 51 -10.18 -15.99 12.63
C MET A 51 -10.65 -15.03 13.73
N ALA A 52 -10.67 -13.72 13.46
CA ALA A 52 -11.23 -12.71 14.37
C ALA A 52 -12.67 -13.00 14.79
N THR A 53 -13.49 -13.55 13.90
CA THR A 53 -14.89 -13.90 14.19
C THR A 53 -15.06 -14.89 15.34
N ASP A 54 -14.01 -15.66 15.65
CA ASP A 54 -13.99 -16.61 16.76
C ASP A 54 -13.46 -16.00 18.07
N THR A 55 -13.33 -14.67 18.15
CA THR A 55 -12.91 -13.96 19.36
C THR A 55 -13.82 -14.30 20.56
N SER A 56 -13.17 -14.47 21.71
CA SER A 56 -13.75 -14.60 23.03
C SER A 56 -12.92 -13.82 24.05
N ASP A 57 -13.57 -13.47 25.16
CA ASP A 57 -12.98 -12.77 26.30
C ASP A 57 -12.34 -11.43 25.91
N GLY A 58 -12.99 -10.71 25.00
CA GLY A 58 -12.67 -9.34 24.60
C GLY A 58 -13.07 -8.30 25.65
N SER A 59 -12.94 -7.03 25.28
CA SER A 59 -13.38 -5.90 26.08
C SER A 59 -14.89 -5.94 26.32
N THR A 60 -15.26 -5.65 27.56
CA THR A 60 -16.65 -5.55 28.02
C THR A 60 -17.22 -4.15 27.89
N THR A 61 -16.37 -3.13 27.88
CA THR A 61 -16.73 -1.71 27.92
C THR A 61 -16.50 -0.99 26.59
N VAL A 62 -15.49 -1.39 25.83
CA VAL A 62 -15.16 -0.79 24.53
C VAL A 62 -15.47 -1.79 23.43
N GLN A 63 -16.26 -1.34 22.46
CA GLN A 63 -16.69 -2.15 21.33
C GLN A 63 -16.29 -1.47 20.02
N ILE A 64 -15.91 -2.29 19.05
CA ILE A 64 -15.71 -1.87 17.66
C ILE A 64 -16.75 -2.62 16.83
N SER A 65 -17.54 -1.89 16.05
CA SER A 65 -18.69 -2.42 15.30
C SER A 65 -19.69 -3.20 16.16
N GLY A 66 -19.92 -2.73 17.40
CA GLY A 66 -20.84 -3.35 18.36
C GLY A 66 -20.36 -4.68 18.93
N GLN A 67 -19.07 -5.02 18.77
CA GLN A 67 -18.50 -6.27 19.27
C GLN A 67 -17.21 -6.03 20.06
N GLU A 68 -16.89 -7.03 20.90
CA GLU A 68 -15.75 -7.01 21.81
C GLU A 68 -14.41 -6.82 21.09
N VAL A 69 -13.60 -5.89 21.60
CA VAL A 69 -12.22 -5.63 21.15
C VAL A 69 -11.27 -6.63 21.80
N MET A 70 -10.26 -7.10 21.06
CA MET A 70 -9.30 -8.04 21.62
C MET A 70 -8.24 -7.35 22.50
N LEU A 71 -8.00 -7.97 23.66
CA LEU A 71 -7.08 -7.50 24.69
C LEU A 71 -5.93 -8.48 24.87
N LYS A 72 -4.73 -7.93 25.03
CA LYS A 72 -3.50 -8.65 25.37
C LYS A 72 -3.74 -9.63 26.53
N ASN A 73 -3.21 -10.84 26.40
CA ASN A 73 -3.19 -11.90 27.43
C ASN A 73 -4.54 -12.34 28.00
N LYS A 74 -5.66 -11.82 27.46
CA LYS A 74 -7.02 -12.11 27.94
C LYS A 74 -7.86 -12.71 26.83
N SER A 75 -7.87 -12.07 25.66
CA SER A 75 -8.69 -12.48 24.53
C SER A 75 -7.98 -13.52 23.66
N TYR A 76 -8.77 -14.35 22.98
CA TYR A 76 -8.27 -15.40 22.08
C TYR A 76 -9.27 -15.74 21.00
N PHE A 77 -8.81 -16.38 19.92
CA PHE A 77 -9.72 -17.08 19.00
C PHE A 77 -10.01 -18.46 19.57
N LYS A 78 -11.30 -18.80 19.65
CA LYS A 78 -11.80 -20.02 20.31
C LYS A 78 -11.23 -21.31 19.74
N LYS A 79 -10.96 -21.33 18.44
CA LYS A 79 -10.44 -22.49 17.72
C LYS A 79 -9.54 -22.04 16.58
N SER A 80 -8.70 -22.95 16.16
CA SER A 80 -7.90 -22.89 14.94
C SER A 80 -8.34 -24.03 14.01
N THR A 81 -8.06 -23.94 12.70
CA THR A 81 -8.53 -24.91 11.69
C THR A 81 -7.44 -25.26 10.69
N GLY A 82 -7.44 -26.49 10.18
CA GLY A 82 -6.48 -27.02 9.19
C GLY A 82 -5.60 -28.17 9.71
N ASP A 83 -5.68 -28.47 11.01
CA ASP A 83 -4.96 -29.54 11.72
C ASP A 83 -5.89 -30.69 12.19
N GLU A 84 -7.13 -30.75 11.68
CA GLU A 84 -8.16 -31.70 12.11
C GLU A 84 -7.74 -33.16 11.86
N ALA A 85 -6.98 -33.40 10.79
CA ALA A 85 -6.45 -34.71 10.45
C ALA A 85 -5.37 -35.21 11.43
N GLY A 86 -4.74 -34.31 12.18
CA GLY A 86 -3.81 -34.63 13.27
C GLY A 86 -4.51 -35.15 14.53
N CYS A 87 -5.36 -36.17 14.38
CA CYS A 87 -6.29 -36.64 15.41
C CYS A 87 -5.84 -37.91 16.15
N ALA A 88 -4.57 -38.33 16.03
CA ALA A 88 -4.05 -39.42 16.83
C ALA A 88 -4.10 -39.07 18.34
N PRO A 89 -4.00 -40.03 19.27
CA PRO A 89 -4.17 -39.77 20.70
C PRO A 89 -3.33 -38.60 21.25
N LYS A 90 -2.09 -38.45 20.75
CA LYS A 90 -1.19 -37.35 21.12
C LYS A 90 -1.52 -36.02 20.46
N LYS A 91 -2.21 -35.96 19.31
CA LYS A 91 -2.54 -34.73 18.55
C LYS A 91 -1.32 -33.81 18.36
N GLY A 92 -1.39 -32.53 18.71
CA GLY A 92 -0.25 -31.60 18.65
C GLY A 92 0.95 -32.06 19.47
N VAL A 93 2.15 -31.96 18.88
CA VAL A 93 3.39 -32.44 19.50
C VAL A 93 3.69 -31.73 20.84
N VAL A 94 3.37 -30.44 20.93
CA VAL A 94 3.56 -29.58 22.11
C VAL A 94 2.32 -29.59 22.99
N THR A 95 1.15 -29.26 22.44
CA THR A 95 -0.05 -28.96 23.24
C THR A 95 -0.96 -30.15 23.47
N SER A 96 -0.69 -31.27 22.81
CA SER A 96 -1.56 -32.45 22.80
C SER A 96 -3.00 -32.19 22.40
N LYS A 97 -3.17 -31.18 21.53
CA LYS A 97 -4.46 -30.73 21.03
C LYS A 97 -4.41 -30.52 19.51
N ASN A 98 -5.58 -30.56 18.89
CA ASN A 98 -5.82 -30.04 17.56
C ASN A 98 -7.01 -29.08 17.64
N MET A 99 -7.11 -28.15 16.70
CA MET A 99 -8.11 -27.08 16.71
C MET A 99 -8.11 -26.24 18.02
N GLY A 100 -6.95 -26.11 18.66
CA GLY A 100 -6.80 -25.37 19.91
C GLY A 100 -7.02 -23.86 19.75
N LYS A 101 -6.89 -23.12 20.86
CA LYS A 101 -7.08 -21.66 20.83
C LYS A 101 -5.93 -20.97 20.07
N VAL A 102 -6.16 -19.76 19.59
CA VAL A 102 -5.11 -18.88 19.06
C VAL A 102 -4.97 -17.67 19.96
N TYR A 103 -3.74 -17.40 20.39
CA TYR A 103 -3.40 -16.24 21.23
C TYR A 103 -2.47 -15.28 20.49
N PHE A 104 -2.53 -14.01 20.89
CA PHE A 104 -1.60 -12.99 20.44
C PHE A 104 -0.37 -12.91 21.35
N ASN A 105 0.79 -12.81 20.74
CA ASN A 105 2.10 -12.68 21.37
C ASN A 105 2.73 -11.30 21.10
N ALA A 106 2.05 -10.42 20.36
CA ALA A 106 2.38 -8.99 20.23
C ALA A 106 1.11 -8.14 20.31
N TRP A 107 1.27 -6.84 20.56
CA TRP A 107 0.18 -5.88 20.80
C TRP A 107 0.71 -4.45 20.64
N SER A 108 -0.19 -3.46 20.65
CA SER A 108 0.16 -2.02 20.70
C SER A 108 1.00 -1.67 21.92
N MET A 109 2.02 -0.83 21.77
CA MET A 109 2.90 -0.46 22.88
C MET A 109 2.29 0.59 23.82
N ASP A 110 1.32 1.37 23.34
CA ASP A 110 0.80 2.57 23.99
C ASP A 110 -0.74 2.64 24.02
N VAL A 111 -1.45 2.04 23.06
CA VAL A 111 -2.91 2.02 23.04
C VAL A 111 -3.42 0.88 23.91
N LYS A 112 -4.23 1.25 24.92
CA LYS A 112 -4.81 0.33 25.89
C LYS A 112 -6.32 0.50 25.99
N VAL A 113 -7.02 -0.61 26.16
CA VAL A 113 -8.45 -0.69 26.46
C VAL A 113 -8.59 -1.51 27.73
N GLU A 114 -9.34 -1.01 28.71
CA GLU A 114 -9.50 -1.65 30.02
C GLU A 114 -8.16 -1.91 30.75
N GLY A 115 -7.16 -1.06 30.52
CA GLY A 115 -5.82 -1.21 31.09
C GLY A 115 -4.92 -2.20 30.34
N GLU A 116 -5.45 -2.95 29.37
CA GLU A 116 -4.72 -3.93 28.57
C GLU A 116 -4.40 -3.41 27.16
N ASN A 117 -3.24 -3.77 26.63
CA ASN A 117 -2.85 -3.37 25.29
C ASN A 117 -3.77 -4.01 24.23
N VAL A 118 -4.15 -3.23 23.22
CA VAL A 118 -4.94 -3.74 22.09
C VAL A 118 -4.07 -4.52 21.10
N VAL A 119 -4.61 -5.59 20.53
CA VAL A 119 -3.95 -6.35 19.46
C VAL A 119 -4.38 -5.84 18.09
N ARG A 120 -3.50 -5.92 17.10
CA ARG A 120 -3.64 -5.20 15.84
C ARG A 120 -3.17 -6.03 14.65
N ASN A 121 -3.43 -5.54 13.44
CA ASN A 121 -2.81 -6.04 12.22
C ASN A 121 -1.28 -6.18 12.38
N VAL A 122 -0.72 -7.26 11.84
CA VAL A 122 0.70 -7.68 11.92
C VAL A 122 1.18 -8.13 13.30
N ASP A 123 0.38 -7.99 14.36
CA ASP A 123 0.76 -8.55 15.66
C ASP A 123 0.85 -10.08 15.59
N LEU A 124 1.87 -10.64 16.25
CA LEU A 124 2.17 -12.07 16.20
C LEU A 124 1.12 -12.87 16.97
N THR A 125 0.83 -14.06 16.48
CA THR A 125 -0.05 -15.05 17.09
C THR A 125 0.62 -16.41 17.19
N THR A 126 0.18 -17.25 18.12
CA THR A 126 0.57 -18.66 18.19
C THR A 126 -0.69 -19.52 18.22
N HIS A 127 -0.64 -20.69 17.56
CA HIS A 127 -1.84 -21.48 17.25
C HIS A 127 -1.92 -22.78 18.04
N ASN A 128 -3.12 -23.37 18.02
CA ASN A 128 -3.44 -24.68 18.57
C ASN A 128 -3.06 -24.85 20.05
N HIS A 129 -3.47 -23.89 20.87
CA HIS A 129 -3.18 -23.87 22.31
C HIS A 129 -4.07 -24.82 23.12
N ALA A 130 -3.42 -25.51 24.06
CA ALA A 130 -3.99 -26.10 25.27
C ALA A 130 -3.18 -25.70 26.52
N SER A 131 -1.91 -25.34 26.30
CA SER A 131 -0.91 -24.82 27.24
C SER A 131 -0.09 -23.75 26.50
N SER A 132 0.72 -22.99 27.24
CA SER A 132 1.75 -22.11 26.65
C SER A 132 3.11 -22.81 26.66
N PRO A 133 3.90 -22.78 25.57
CA PRO A 133 3.61 -22.15 24.28
C PRO A 133 2.62 -22.96 23.41
N GLY A 134 2.12 -22.33 22.35
CA GLY A 134 1.27 -22.99 21.33
C GLY A 134 2.02 -24.05 20.52
N ASN A 135 1.28 -24.81 19.70
CA ASN A 135 1.84 -25.91 18.93
C ASN A 135 2.50 -25.46 17.61
N ALA A 136 2.10 -24.29 17.09
CA ALA A 136 2.72 -23.64 15.95
C ALA A 136 3.64 -22.47 16.39
N PRO A 137 4.71 -22.16 15.62
CA PRO A 137 5.56 -21.00 15.88
C PRO A 137 4.79 -19.68 15.75
N PRO A 138 5.34 -18.55 16.25
CA PRO A 138 4.74 -17.24 16.06
C PRO A 138 4.48 -16.93 14.59
N TRP A 139 3.27 -16.46 14.29
CA TRP A 139 2.79 -16.17 12.94
C TRP A 139 2.03 -14.86 12.91
N PRO A 140 2.20 -14.00 11.89
CA PRO A 140 1.50 -12.73 11.84
C PRO A 140 -0.01 -12.92 11.75
N TYR A 141 -0.74 -12.08 12.47
CA TYR A 141 -2.16 -11.83 12.24
C TYR A 141 -2.31 -10.78 11.14
N ILE A 142 -3.15 -11.06 10.15
CA ILE A 142 -3.36 -10.15 9.02
C ILE A 142 -4.80 -9.64 9.07
N ASP A 143 -4.94 -8.33 9.26
CA ASP A 143 -6.18 -7.59 9.13
C ASP A 143 -5.96 -6.39 8.18
N GLU A 144 -6.95 -5.50 8.02
CA GLU A 144 -6.78 -4.38 7.12
C GLU A 144 -5.68 -3.43 7.63
N ALA A 145 -4.61 -3.27 6.84
CA ALA A 145 -3.76 -2.08 6.97
C ALA A 145 -4.63 -0.86 6.62
N ALA A 146 -4.37 0.31 7.19
CA ALA A 146 -5.22 1.51 7.18
C ALA A 146 -5.59 2.16 5.81
N PHE A 147 -5.68 1.39 4.73
CA PHE A 147 -5.87 1.83 3.36
C PHE A 147 -7.09 1.21 2.68
N ALA A 148 -8.23 1.08 3.38
CA ALA A 148 -9.50 0.77 2.73
C ALA A 148 -10.76 1.36 3.44
N GLY A 149 -10.75 2.68 3.71
CA GLY A 149 -11.99 3.40 4.02
C GLY A 149 -11.88 4.64 4.92
N THR A 150 -10.70 4.93 5.47
CA THR A 150 -10.44 6.10 6.31
C THR A 150 -9.23 6.88 5.81
N GLY A 151 -9.05 8.09 6.36
CA GLY A 151 -8.02 9.03 5.91
C GLY A 151 -8.48 9.90 4.73
N PRO A 152 -7.54 10.60 4.08
CA PRO A 152 -7.85 11.57 3.04
C PRO A 152 -8.65 11.03 1.84
N CYS A 153 -8.52 9.72 1.56
CA CYS A 153 -9.20 9.07 0.44
C CYS A 153 -10.60 8.53 0.72
N LYS A 154 -11.17 8.76 1.91
CA LYS A 154 -12.48 8.20 2.29
C LYS A 154 -13.59 8.51 1.28
N ASP A 155 -13.62 9.74 0.76
CA ASP A 155 -14.69 10.19 -0.13
C ASP A 155 -14.52 9.60 -1.54
N VAL A 156 -13.28 9.44 -2.00
CA VAL A 156 -12.96 8.74 -3.25
C VAL A 156 -13.32 7.25 -3.14
N ALA A 157 -12.96 6.59 -2.04
CA ALA A 157 -13.28 5.19 -1.80
C ALA A 157 -14.80 4.94 -1.71
N LYS A 158 -15.53 5.86 -1.08
CA LYS A 158 -16.99 5.84 -1.03
C LYS A 158 -17.59 6.01 -2.42
N ALA A 159 -17.14 7.03 -3.18
CA ALA A 159 -17.64 7.27 -4.53
C ALA A 159 -17.39 6.07 -5.47
N LEU A 160 -16.23 5.43 -5.40
CA LEU A 160 -15.96 4.20 -6.13
C LEU A 160 -16.91 3.08 -5.72
N THR A 161 -17.11 2.86 -4.42
CA THR A 161 -17.99 1.79 -3.96
C THR A 161 -19.44 2.01 -4.40
N ASP A 162 -19.93 3.26 -4.26
CA ASP A 162 -21.30 3.62 -4.61
C ASP A 162 -21.56 3.58 -6.12
N LYS A 163 -20.59 3.99 -6.95
CA LYS A 163 -20.77 4.15 -8.41
C LYS A 163 -20.24 2.98 -9.24
N CYS A 164 -19.20 2.34 -8.77
CA CYS A 164 -18.52 1.24 -9.46
C CYS A 164 -18.78 -0.14 -8.83
N GLY A 165 -19.30 -0.18 -7.59
CA GLY A 165 -19.40 -1.39 -6.79
C GLY A 165 -18.12 -1.68 -5.98
N PRO A 166 -18.17 -2.66 -5.06
CA PRO A 166 -17.06 -2.95 -4.15
C PRO A 166 -15.81 -3.43 -4.92
N PRO A 167 -14.59 -3.08 -4.44
CA PRO A 167 -13.36 -3.51 -5.08
C PRO A 167 -13.24 -5.04 -5.04
N PRO A 168 -12.81 -5.69 -6.13
CA PRO A 168 -12.62 -7.13 -6.16
C PRO A 168 -11.43 -7.55 -5.29
N LYS A 169 -11.46 -8.80 -4.83
CA LYS A 169 -10.34 -9.40 -4.09
C LYS A 169 -9.04 -9.32 -4.91
N PRO A 170 -7.85 -9.25 -4.29
CA PRO A 170 -6.57 -9.04 -4.99
C PRO A 170 -6.34 -9.96 -6.21
N HIS A 171 -6.68 -11.25 -6.10
CA HIS A 171 -6.55 -12.24 -7.18
C HIS A 171 -7.58 -12.07 -8.33
N GLN A 172 -8.58 -11.21 -8.16
CA GLN A 172 -9.64 -10.90 -9.12
C GLN A 172 -9.48 -9.49 -9.74
N ARG A 173 -8.40 -8.76 -9.41
CA ARG A 173 -8.15 -7.39 -9.91
C ARG A 173 -7.74 -7.33 -11.38
N LYS A 174 -7.38 -8.46 -12.01
CA LYS A 174 -7.07 -8.51 -13.45
C LYS A 174 -8.27 -8.05 -14.27
N GLY A 175 -8.07 -7.02 -15.10
CA GLY A 175 -9.13 -6.44 -15.93
C GLY A 175 -10.15 -5.59 -15.17
N TRP A 176 -9.89 -5.24 -13.90
CA TRP A 176 -10.78 -4.40 -13.10
C TRP A 176 -10.96 -3.00 -13.70
N VAL A 177 -9.87 -2.32 -14.06
CA VAL A 177 -9.96 -1.01 -14.73
C VAL A 177 -10.80 -1.09 -16.00
N LYS A 178 -10.58 -2.12 -16.84
CA LYS A 178 -11.39 -2.32 -18.04
C LYS A 178 -12.89 -2.45 -17.71
N LYS A 179 -13.26 -3.23 -16.70
CA LYS A 179 -14.65 -3.37 -16.25
C LYS A 179 -15.24 -2.03 -15.79
N MET A 180 -14.46 -1.19 -15.12
CA MET A 180 -14.92 0.12 -14.67
C MET A 180 -15.04 1.12 -15.82
N CYS A 181 -14.17 1.04 -16.82
CA CYS A 181 -14.30 1.83 -18.04
C CYS A 181 -15.53 1.43 -18.87
N ASP A 182 -15.77 0.12 -18.97
CA ASP A 182 -16.91 -0.48 -19.70
C ASP A 182 -18.23 -0.37 -18.91
N ASN A 183 -18.22 0.20 -17.70
CA ASN A 183 -19.42 0.37 -16.88
C ASN A 183 -20.45 1.29 -17.61
N PRO A 184 -21.72 0.85 -17.75
CA PRO A 184 -22.75 1.67 -18.38
C PRO A 184 -23.05 2.96 -17.61
N ASP A 185 -22.85 2.98 -16.30
CA ASP A 185 -22.95 4.20 -15.48
C ASP A 185 -21.67 5.04 -15.66
N SER A 186 -21.80 6.18 -16.33
CA SER A 186 -20.69 7.10 -16.55
C SER A 186 -20.13 7.70 -15.26
N SER A 187 -20.91 7.74 -14.19
CA SER A 187 -20.45 8.27 -12.90
C SER A 187 -19.39 7.38 -12.23
N CYS A 188 -19.29 6.10 -12.63
CA CYS A 188 -18.17 5.26 -12.22
C CYS A 188 -16.83 5.75 -12.80
N ARG A 189 -16.83 6.18 -14.08
CA ARG A 189 -15.64 6.76 -14.70
C ARG A 189 -15.25 8.08 -14.05
N ASP A 190 -16.22 8.87 -13.59
CA ASP A 190 -15.96 10.09 -12.84
C ASP A 190 -15.34 9.80 -11.47
N ALA A 191 -15.82 8.79 -10.75
CA ALA A 191 -15.26 8.37 -9.47
C ALA A 191 -13.81 7.86 -9.57
N MET A 192 -13.41 7.35 -10.74
CA MET A 192 -12.03 6.89 -10.99
C MET A 192 -11.04 8.03 -11.30
N LYS A 193 -11.49 9.25 -11.60
CA LYS A 193 -10.59 10.35 -12.01
C LYS A 193 -9.49 10.64 -11.01
N CYS A 194 -9.80 10.53 -9.72
CA CYS A 194 -8.88 10.82 -8.62
C CYS A 194 -8.15 9.58 -8.08
N VAL A 195 -8.31 8.43 -8.75
CA VAL A 195 -7.67 7.18 -8.36
C VAL A 195 -6.39 7.00 -9.16
N LEU A 196 -5.28 6.87 -8.47
CA LEU A 196 -4.02 6.53 -9.11
C LEU A 196 -4.00 5.05 -9.47
N SER A 197 -3.68 4.79 -10.73
CA SER A 197 -3.59 3.44 -11.28
C SER A 197 -2.14 3.14 -11.66
N PRO A 198 -1.64 1.90 -11.50
CA PRO A 198 -0.33 1.52 -12.01
C PRO A 198 -0.17 1.90 -13.49
N TYR A 199 1.00 2.37 -13.91
CA TYR A 199 1.26 2.75 -15.30
C TYR A 199 0.87 1.63 -16.29
N ALA A 200 1.27 0.39 -15.99
CA ALA A 200 1.04 -0.77 -16.84
C ALA A 200 0.07 -1.77 -16.19
N PRO A 201 -0.75 -2.47 -16.98
CA PRO A 201 -1.65 -3.52 -16.48
C PRO A 201 -0.91 -4.71 -15.88
N SER A 202 0.41 -4.82 -16.10
CA SER A 202 1.30 -5.67 -15.32
C SER A 202 2.69 -5.02 -15.20
N ALA A 203 3.39 -5.28 -14.10
CA ALA A 203 4.76 -4.82 -13.86
C ALA A 203 5.79 -5.34 -14.91
N LYS A 204 5.38 -6.28 -15.77
CA LYS A 204 6.21 -6.88 -16.84
C LYS A 204 6.07 -6.18 -18.21
N HIS A 205 5.13 -5.24 -18.37
CA HIS A 205 4.89 -4.48 -19.60
C HIS A 205 5.29 -3.00 -19.43
N SER A 206 6.53 -2.77 -19.00
CA SER A 206 7.09 -1.45 -18.68
C SER A 206 7.72 -0.71 -19.88
N ASP A 207 7.60 -1.24 -21.10
CA ASP A 207 8.35 -0.79 -22.29
C ASP A 207 7.92 0.58 -22.87
N GLY A 208 6.96 1.26 -22.25
CA GLY A 208 6.54 2.60 -22.65
C GLY A 208 5.77 2.65 -23.97
N LYS A 209 5.53 1.52 -24.65
CA LYS A 209 4.94 1.48 -25.99
C LYS A 209 3.41 1.42 -25.99
N ASN A 210 2.78 1.15 -24.86
CA ASN A 210 1.33 1.27 -24.70
C ASN A 210 0.99 2.65 -24.13
N SER A 211 0.60 3.58 -25.00
CA SER A 211 0.19 4.94 -24.63
C SER A 211 -1.10 5.01 -23.79
N GLN A 212 -1.89 3.93 -23.76
CA GLN A 212 -3.12 3.85 -22.96
C GLN A 212 -2.87 3.37 -21.53
N GLY A 213 -1.78 2.64 -21.26
CA GLY A 213 -1.46 2.10 -19.92
C GLY A 213 -2.62 1.34 -19.27
N ASN A 214 -2.72 1.44 -17.94
CA ASN A 214 -3.88 0.96 -17.16
C ASN A 214 -4.96 2.04 -17.01
N CYS A 215 -5.23 2.84 -18.05
CA CYS A 215 -6.26 3.88 -18.08
C CYS A 215 -7.42 3.52 -19.03
N CYS A 216 -8.56 4.19 -18.84
CA CYS A 216 -9.69 4.06 -19.76
C CYS A 216 -9.33 4.52 -21.18
N PRO A 217 -9.98 3.94 -22.21
CA PRO A 217 -9.77 4.37 -23.59
C PRO A 217 -9.85 5.89 -23.76
N GLY A 218 -8.87 6.47 -24.47
CA GLY A 218 -8.77 7.91 -24.71
C GLY A 218 -8.06 8.72 -23.63
N LYS A 219 -7.70 8.09 -22.49
CA LYS A 219 -6.86 8.69 -21.45
C LYS A 219 -5.43 8.17 -21.55
N THR A 220 -4.49 8.95 -21.05
CA THR A 220 -3.08 8.57 -20.95
C THR A 220 -2.65 8.55 -19.49
N PRO A 221 -1.79 7.60 -19.08
CA PRO A 221 -1.23 7.60 -17.73
C PRO A 221 -0.16 8.68 -17.60
N HIS A 222 -0.23 9.45 -16.52
CA HIS A 222 0.73 10.48 -16.18
C HIS A 222 1.32 10.23 -14.78
N HIS A 223 2.64 10.15 -14.68
CA HIS A 223 3.36 9.99 -13.42
C HIS A 223 3.44 11.33 -12.68
N LEU A 224 2.76 11.44 -11.53
CA LEU A 224 2.84 12.65 -10.67
C LEU A 224 4.21 12.80 -10.00
N ILE A 225 4.94 11.70 -9.81
CA ILE A 225 6.35 11.70 -9.46
C ILE A 225 7.10 11.19 -10.67
N GLU A 226 7.89 12.06 -11.28
CA GLU A 226 8.53 11.77 -12.55
C GLU A 226 9.46 10.56 -12.46
N VAL A 227 9.46 9.72 -13.49
CA VAL A 227 10.26 8.47 -13.53
C VAL A 227 11.76 8.75 -13.39
N HIS A 228 12.21 9.92 -13.84
CA HIS A 228 13.62 10.31 -13.73
C HIS A 228 14.10 10.41 -12.28
N CYS A 229 13.20 10.60 -11.31
CA CYS A 229 13.52 10.63 -9.88
C CYS A 229 14.23 9.36 -9.38
N PHE A 230 13.97 8.22 -10.03
CA PHE A 230 14.42 6.89 -9.59
C PHE A 230 15.36 6.20 -10.58
N THR A 231 15.56 6.80 -11.76
CA THR A 231 16.33 6.21 -12.85
C THR A 231 17.59 7.03 -13.14
N PRO A 232 18.71 6.39 -13.54
CA PRO A 232 19.92 7.14 -13.90
C PRO A 232 19.65 8.01 -15.14
N ILE A 233 20.52 8.98 -15.40
CA ILE A 233 20.41 9.80 -16.62
C ILE A 233 20.46 8.89 -17.86
N GLY A 234 19.41 8.94 -18.69
CA GLY A 234 19.26 8.07 -19.87
C GLY A 234 18.86 6.61 -19.55
N GLY A 235 18.63 6.26 -18.28
CA GLY A 235 18.39 4.89 -17.84
C GLY A 235 16.95 4.38 -18.01
N ARG A 236 16.00 5.28 -18.28
CA ARG A 236 14.57 4.95 -18.32
C ARG A 236 14.22 3.89 -19.36
N GLU A 237 14.72 4.02 -20.59
CA GLU A 237 14.42 3.10 -21.68
C GLU A 237 14.94 1.67 -21.42
N GLY A 238 16.06 1.56 -20.69
CA GLY A 238 16.61 0.28 -20.24
C GLY A 238 15.98 -0.27 -18.95
N GLY A 239 15.00 0.42 -18.37
CA GLY A 239 14.40 0.06 -17.07
C GLY A 239 15.39 0.10 -15.91
N HIS A 240 16.49 0.86 -16.03
CA HIS A 240 17.52 0.93 -15.02
C HIS A 240 17.06 1.75 -13.81
N VAL A 241 17.35 1.26 -12.62
CA VAL A 241 17.01 1.90 -11.34
C VAL A 241 18.31 2.16 -10.55
N MET A 242 18.39 3.34 -9.95
CA MET A 242 19.52 3.74 -9.09
C MET A 242 19.56 2.86 -7.83
N SER A 243 20.74 2.60 -7.26
CA SER A 243 20.91 1.57 -6.22
C SER A 243 20.18 1.87 -4.91
N GLU A 244 19.91 3.12 -4.61
CA GLU A 244 19.18 3.56 -3.42
C GLU A 244 17.70 3.14 -3.46
N PHE A 245 17.18 2.83 -4.65
CA PHE A 245 15.76 2.51 -4.85
C PHE A 245 15.54 1.04 -5.21
N LYS A 246 16.51 0.17 -4.92
CA LYS A 246 16.43 -1.27 -5.14
C LYS A 246 17.18 -2.08 -4.09
N ASN A 247 16.76 -3.32 -3.89
CA ASN A 247 17.44 -4.30 -3.06
C ASN A 247 18.66 -4.92 -3.78
N ALA A 248 19.38 -5.80 -3.08
CA ALA A 248 20.54 -6.52 -3.62
C ALA A 248 20.20 -7.41 -4.84
N SER A 249 18.94 -7.85 -4.96
CA SER A 249 18.44 -8.61 -6.11
C SER A 249 18.08 -7.72 -7.31
N GLY A 250 18.20 -6.39 -7.17
CA GLY A 250 17.86 -5.42 -8.21
C GLY A 250 16.37 -5.05 -8.29
N GLU A 251 15.55 -5.49 -7.34
CA GLU A 251 14.11 -5.22 -7.27
C GLU A 251 13.85 -3.96 -6.44
N GLY A 252 12.83 -3.17 -6.76
CA GLY A 252 12.50 -1.94 -6.03
C GLY A 252 11.57 -1.05 -6.85
N TYR A 253 12.01 0.18 -7.16
CA TYR A 253 11.23 1.04 -8.06
C TYR A 253 10.89 0.33 -9.37
N ASN A 254 9.62 0.42 -9.78
CA ASN A 254 9.12 -0.17 -11.02
C ASN A 254 8.17 0.82 -11.70
N GLN A 255 8.59 1.38 -12.84
CA GLN A 255 7.76 2.35 -13.58
C GLN A 255 6.37 1.80 -13.94
N GLY A 256 6.25 0.50 -14.23
CA GLY A 256 4.99 -0.16 -14.57
C GLY A 256 4.02 -0.28 -13.39
N ALA A 257 4.54 -0.44 -12.17
CA ALA A 257 3.76 -0.49 -10.94
C ALA A 257 3.50 0.90 -10.34
N ALA A 258 4.37 1.87 -10.65
CA ALA A 258 4.29 3.22 -10.10
C ALA A 258 2.94 3.89 -10.43
N PRO A 259 2.33 4.58 -9.44
CA PRO A 259 0.99 5.15 -9.55
C PRO A 259 0.96 6.33 -10.54
N CYS A 260 -0.01 6.29 -11.44
CA CYS A 260 -0.28 7.31 -12.46
C CYS A 260 -1.70 7.86 -12.32
N MET A 261 -1.85 9.14 -12.66
CA MET A 261 -3.15 9.75 -12.91
C MET A 261 -3.56 9.53 -14.36
N CYS A 262 -4.81 9.15 -14.59
CA CYS A 262 -5.33 9.01 -15.95
C CYS A 262 -5.88 10.34 -16.46
N VAL A 263 -5.19 10.95 -17.42
CA VAL A 263 -5.42 12.33 -17.86
C VAL A 263 -5.80 12.38 -19.34
N ASP A 264 -6.43 13.49 -19.75
CA ASP A 264 -6.77 13.73 -21.14
C ASP A 264 -5.57 14.12 -22.00
N GLY A 265 -5.53 13.55 -23.20
CA GLY A 265 -4.63 13.97 -24.27
C GLY A 265 -3.23 13.35 -24.24
N PRO A 266 -2.43 13.60 -25.28
CA PRO A 266 -1.04 13.17 -25.36
C PRO A 266 -0.15 14.06 -24.49
N ARG A 267 1.10 13.62 -24.26
CA ARG A 267 2.12 14.31 -23.45
C ARG A 267 2.28 15.82 -23.73
N GLU A 268 2.02 16.25 -24.96
CA GLU A 268 2.25 17.63 -25.42
C GLU A 268 0.98 18.50 -25.39
N ALA A 269 -0.19 17.95 -25.01
CA ALA A 269 -1.45 18.69 -25.11
C ALA A 269 -2.45 18.32 -24.02
N LYS A 270 -3.46 19.18 -23.84
CA LYS A 270 -4.53 19.02 -22.85
C LYS A 270 -3.95 18.80 -21.44
N GLN A 271 -4.65 18.04 -20.60
CA GLN A 271 -4.25 17.82 -19.22
C GLN A 271 -2.86 17.23 -19.09
N HIS A 272 -2.47 16.22 -19.90
CA HIS A 272 -1.13 15.63 -19.79
C HIS A 272 -0.03 16.67 -20.07
N GLY A 273 -0.20 17.51 -21.09
CA GLY A 273 0.70 18.64 -21.33
C GLY A 273 0.72 19.63 -20.15
N GLU A 274 -0.44 20.00 -19.63
CA GLU A 274 -0.57 20.93 -18.50
C GLU A 274 0.14 20.42 -17.24
N PHE A 275 0.02 19.12 -16.93
CA PHE A 275 0.73 18.48 -15.82
C PHE A 275 2.25 18.65 -15.94
N HIS A 276 2.80 18.30 -17.10
CA HIS A 276 4.23 18.46 -17.37
C HIS A 276 4.66 19.92 -17.34
N ALA A 277 3.86 20.84 -17.86
CA ALA A 277 4.15 22.27 -17.81
C ALA A 277 4.26 22.79 -16.36
N VAL A 278 3.42 22.30 -15.45
CA VAL A 278 3.47 22.66 -14.03
C VAL A 278 4.66 22.00 -13.32
N GLN A 279 4.80 20.67 -13.40
CA GLN A 279 5.84 19.94 -12.65
C GLN A 279 7.23 20.42 -13.04
N GLN A 280 7.49 20.62 -14.32
CA GLN A 280 8.81 21.03 -14.79
C GLN A 280 9.18 22.45 -14.37
N GLN A 281 8.22 23.36 -14.28
CA GLN A 281 8.45 24.70 -13.73
C GLN A 281 8.74 24.66 -12.22
N ILE A 282 8.04 23.80 -11.47
CA ILE A 282 8.31 23.60 -10.04
C ILE A 282 9.69 22.98 -9.85
N GLU A 283 10.03 21.94 -10.61
CA GLU A 283 11.34 21.30 -10.57
C GLU A 283 12.46 22.28 -10.96
N THR A 284 12.25 23.11 -11.97
CA THR A 284 13.16 24.20 -12.35
C THR A 284 13.40 25.16 -11.18
N ALA A 285 12.36 25.48 -10.41
CA ALA A 285 12.50 26.33 -9.23
C ALA A 285 13.32 25.66 -8.12
N TYR A 286 13.13 24.36 -7.88
CA TYR A 286 13.98 23.60 -6.95
C TYR A 286 15.44 23.52 -7.41
N ASN A 287 15.68 23.32 -8.70
CA ASN A 287 17.03 23.33 -9.28
C ASN A 287 17.76 24.67 -9.12
N LYS A 288 17.02 25.77 -8.99
CA LYS A 288 17.55 27.14 -8.79
C LYS A 288 17.58 27.57 -7.32
N ARG A 289 17.20 26.70 -6.37
CA ARG A 289 17.19 27.03 -4.93
C ARG A 289 18.62 27.19 -4.42
N LEU A 290 18.91 28.36 -3.86
CA LEU A 290 20.28 28.78 -3.51
C LEU A 290 20.95 27.94 -2.40
N PHE A 291 20.17 27.35 -1.50
CA PHE A 291 20.67 26.70 -0.27
C PHE A 291 20.22 25.24 -0.10
N ALA A 292 19.78 24.57 -1.16
CA ALA A 292 19.42 23.15 -1.07
C ALA A 292 20.69 22.26 -1.02
N PRO A 293 20.77 21.27 -0.10
CA PRO A 293 21.84 20.28 -0.13
C PRO A 293 21.75 19.50 -1.45
N LYS A 294 22.86 19.48 -2.20
CA LYS A 294 22.98 18.74 -3.45
C LYS A 294 23.52 17.35 -3.16
N THR A 295 22.74 16.32 -3.45
CA THR A 295 23.18 14.93 -3.32
C THR A 295 23.49 14.36 -4.70
N VAL A 296 24.70 13.82 -4.87
CA VAL A 296 25.04 13.04 -6.07
C VAL A 296 24.42 11.66 -5.92
N MET A 297 23.68 11.23 -6.94
CA MET A 297 23.01 9.93 -6.95
C MET A 297 23.99 8.80 -7.30
N SER A 298 23.61 7.54 -7.05
CA SER A 298 24.47 6.36 -7.30
C SER A 298 24.91 6.15 -8.75
N ASP A 299 24.31 6.83 -9.73
CA ASP A 299 24.77 6.81 -11.11
C ASP A 299 26.02 7.70 -11.35
N GLY A 300 26.44 8.43 -10.31
CA GLY A 300 27.61 9.31 -10.32
C GLY A 300 27.42 10.57 -11.18
N LYS A 301 26.22 10.82 -11.71
CA LYS A 301 25.94 11.93 -12.65
C LYS A 301 24.70 12.72 -12.25
N GLY A 302 23.65 12.03 -11.84
CA GLY A 302 22.42 12.59 -11.35
C GLY A 302 22.64 13.41 -10.09
N ILE A 303 21.93 14.53 -9.99
CA ILE A 303 21.91 15.39 -8.81
C ILE A 303 20.47 15.39 -8.28
N SER A 304 20.33 15.28 -6.97
CA SER A 304 19.12 15.59 -6.25
C SER A 304 19.20 17.02 -5.72
N ASN A 305 18.29 17.89 -6.17
CA ASN A 305 18.03 19.21 -5.59
C ASN A 305 16.73 19.25 -4.76
N TRP A 306 16.10 18.09 -4.57
CA TRP A 306 14.84 17.93 -3.87
C TRP A 306 14.67 16.53 -3.29
N THR A 307 13.88 16.44 -2.24
CA THR A 307 13.53 15.19 -1.57
C THR A 307 12.31 14.53 -2.22
N TYR A 308 12.06 13.26 -1.90
CA TYR A 308 10.81 12.58 -2.27
C TYR A 308 9.58 13.38 -1.81
N GLY A 309 9.59 13.93 -0.59
CA GLY A 309 8.48 14.75 -0.08
C GLY A 309 8.22 15.97 -0.97
N GLU A 310 9.27 16.68 -1.37
CA GLU A 310 9.19 17.84 -2.27
C GLU A 310 8.75 17.46 -3.69
N ALA A 311 9.26 16.35 -4.24
CA ALA A 311 8.87 15.83 -5.55
C ALA A 311 7.39 15.39 -5.59
N ARG A 312 6.93 14.70 -4.53
CA ARG A 312 5.52 14.34 -4.35
C ARG A 312 4.64 15.57 -4.26
N ASP A 313 5.03 16.55 -3.44
CA ASP A 313 4.26 17.78 -3.26
C ASP A 313 4.20 18.61 -4.55
N ALA A 314 5.24 18.57 -5.39
CA ALA A 314 5.22 19.15 -6.74
C ALA A 314 4.19 18.46 -7.66
N GLY A 315 4.14 17.12 -7.63
CA GLY A 315 3.11 16.34 -8.33
C GLY A 315 1.68 16.66 -7.86
N VAL A 316 1.47 16.73 -6.55
CA VAL A 316 0.18 17.10 -5.95
C VAL A 316 -0.21 18.55 -6.29
N ALA A 317 0.77 19.47 -6.34
CA ALA A 317 0.53 20.84 -6.79
C ALA A 317 0.08 20.90 -8.25
N ALA A 318 0.69 20.09 -9.13
CA ALA A 318 0.25 19.95 -10.51
C ALA A 318 -1.18 19.41 -10.61
N GLN A 319 -1.51 18.37 -9.84
CA GLN A 319 -2.88 17.85 -9.74
C GLN A 319 -3.86 18.93 -9.29
N THR A 320 -3.54 19.71 -8.26
CA THR A 320 -4.45 20.76 -7.75
C THR A 320 -4.68 21.88 -8.78
N ILE A 321 -3.72 22.10 -9.68
CA ILE A 321 -3.82 23.13 -10.74
C ILE A 321 -4.63 22.60 -11.93
N VAL A 322 -4.38 21.37 -12.35
CA VAL A 322 -4.94 20.77 -13.58
C VAL A 322 -6.28 20.05 -13.33
N MET A 323 -6.42 19.40 -12.18
CA MET A 323 -7.60 18.63 -11.76
C MET A 323 -8.03 19.03 -10.34
N PRO A 324 -8.49 20.28 -10.12
CA PRO A 324 -8.81 20.82 -8.80
C PRO A 324 -9.94 20.10 -8.06
N GLU A 325 -10.70 19.24 -8.75
CA GLU A 325 -11.75 18.41 -8.17
C GLU A 325 -11.20 17.25 -7.31
N CYS A 326 -9.94 16.87 -7.49
CA CYS A 326 -9.34 15.77 -6.73
C CYS A 326 -8.72 16.27 -5.42
N ASP A 327 -8.97 15.53 -4.34
CA ASP A 327 -8.43 15.85 -3.02
C ASP A 327 -6.88 15.68 -3.01
N PRO A 328 -6.12 16.73 -2.67
CA PRO A 328 -4.67 16.69 -2.70
C PRO A 328 -4.07 15.78 -1.63
N GLU A 329 -4.71 15.66 -0.46
CA GLU A 329 -4.28 14.78 0.62
C GLU A 329 -4.55 13.31 0.26
N CYS A 330 -5.65 13.03 -0.46
CA CYS A 330 -5.88 11.69 -1.02
C CYS A 330 -4.84 11.34 -2.09
N THR A 331 -4.54 12.28 -2.98
CA THR A 331 -3.52 12.09 -4.02
C THR A 331 -2.16 11.80 -3.38
N LYS A 332 -1.79 12.57 -2.35
CA LYS A 332 -0.58 12.36 -1.53
C LYS A 332 -0.55 10.97 -0.90
N ALA A 333 -1.64 10.54 -0.26
CA ALA A 333 -1.73 9.23 0.37
C ALA A 333 -1.56 8.07 -0.63
N GLN A 334 -2.13 8.19 -1.84
CA GLN A 334 -1.98 7.19 -2.90
C GLN A 334 -0.54 7.12 -3.45
N LEU A 335 0.15 8.26 -3.56
CA LEU A 335 1.57 8.28 -3.94
C LEU A 335 2.44 7.64 -2.85
N ASP A 336 2.18 7.95 -1.58
CA ASP A 336 2.90 7.41 -0.43
C ASP A 336 2.72 5.89 -0.31
N ASP A 337 1.52 5.35 -0.57
CA ASP A 337 1.26 3.89 -0.51
C ASP A 337 2.19 3.09 -1.43
N TYR A 338 2.62 3.63 -2.57
CA TYR A 338 3.62 2.97 -3.41
C TYR A 338 5.06 3.35 -3.02
N HIS A 339 5.36 4.64 -2.98
CA HIS A 339 6.75 5.09 -2.94
C HIS A 339 7.42 4.87 -1.57
N LYS A 340 6.64 4.77 -0.48
CA LYS A 340 7.19 4.48 0.85
C LYS A 340 7.36 2.99 1.13
N LYS A 341 6.82 2.11 0.29
CA LYS A 341 7.01 0.66 0.45
C LYS A 341 8.48 0.30 0.20
N PRO A 342 9.09 -0.53 1.06
CA PRO A 342 10.47 -0.97 0.84
C PRO A 342 10.55 -1.86 -0.41
N PRO A 343 11.74 -1.97 -1.04
CA PRO A 343 12.00 -2.99 -2.03
C PRO A 343 11.64 -4.40 -1.52
N PRO A 344 11.00 -5.28 -2.33
CA PRO A 344 10.74 -5.13 -3.77
C PRO A 344 9.44 -4.40 -4.14
N ASP A 345 8.60 -4.05 -3.16
CA ASP A 345 7.24 -3.55 -3.39
C ASP A 345 7.19 -2.05 -3.72
N GLY A 346 8.29 -1.34 -3.53
CA GLY A 346 8.47 0.08 -3.86
C GLY A 346 9.93 0.52 -3.73
N PRO A 347 10.23 1.83 -3.90
CA PRO A 347 11.56 2.40 -3.77
C PRO A 347 12.03 2.63 -2.33
N GLY A 348 11.16 2.48 -1.32
CA GLY A 348 11.51 2.63 0.09
C GLY A 348 11.80 4.07 0.54
N CYS A 349 11.13 5.06 -0.07
CA CYS A 349 11.37 6.47 0.26
C CYS A 349 10.71 6.90 1.58
N ASP A 350 11.34 7.85 2.27
CA ASP A 350 10.74 8.69 3.30
C ASP A 350 10.65 10.15 2.83
N GLU A 351 10.14 11.05 3.67
CA GLU A 351 9.98 12.49 3.32
C GLU A 351 11.29 13.17 2.91
N HIS A 352 12.44 12.67 3.39
CA HIS A 352 13.75 13.31 3.23
C HIS A 352 14.66 12.60 2.23
N THR A 353 14.22 11.48 1.68
CA THR A 353 14.99 10.67 0.73
C THR A 353 15.33 11.53 -0.49
N PRO A 354 16.63 11.74 -0.80
CA PRO A 354 17.03 12.46 -2.01
C PRO A 354 16.56 11.69 -3.25
N VAL A 355 15.84 12.37 -4.15
CA VAL A 355 15.47 11.81 -5.46
C VAL A 355 16.04 12.69 -6.56
N ARG A 356 16.35 12.09 -7.72
CA ARG A 356 17.01 12.84 -8.79
C ARG A 356 16.10 13.94 -9.32
N SER A 357 16.65 15.12 -9.56
CA SER A 357 15.99 16.19 -10.32
C SER A 357 16.51 16.23 -11.76
N ASP A 358 15.67 16.64 -12.71
CA ASP A 358 16.01 16.87 -14.10
C ASP A 358 16.55 18.28 -14.30
N MET A 359 17.87 18.36 -14.53
CA MET A 359 18.57 19.63 -14.73
C MET A 359 18.21 20.33 -16.05
N GLY A 360 17.54 19.65 -16.99
CA GLY A 360 17.05 20.21 -18.25
C GLY A 360 15.54 20.46 -18.27
N SER A 361 14.89 20.56 -17.10
CA SER A 361 13.44 20.73 -16.96
C SER A 361 12.93 22.05 -17.55
N ASP A 362 13.76 23.09 -17.66
CA ASP A 362 13.40 24.38 -18.25
C ASP A 362 13.17 24.32 -19.76
N GLY A 363 13.86 23.42 -20.47
CA GLY A 363 13.76 23.23 -21.92
C GLY A 363 12.80 22.13 -22.37
N ARG A 364 12.17 21.39 -21.45
CA ARG A 364 11.35 20.20 -21.76
C ARG A 364 9.84 20.44 -21.58
N SER A 365 9.43 21.65 -21.26
CA SER A 365 8.02 21.97 -20.95
C SER A 365 7.21 21.97 -22.24
N THR A 366 6.33 20.96 -22.40
CA THR A 366 5.60 20.73 -23.64
C THR A 366 4.12 21.14 -23.61
N GLY A 367 3.61 21.67 -22.50
CA GLY A 367 2.19 22.04 -22.35
C GLY A 367 1.92 23.54 -22.28
N THR A 368 0.70 23.93 -22.65
CA THR A 368 0.20 25.31 -22.51
C THR A 368 -0.76 25.40 -21.32
N LEU A 369 -0.53 26.36 -20.43
CA LEU A 369 -1.41 26.64 -19.29
C LEU A 369 -2.35 27.81 -19.64
N ASN A 370 -3.57 27.78 -19.11
CA ASN A 370 -4.42 28.96 -19.15
C ASN A 370 -4.04 29.97 -18.06
N SER A 371 -4.48 31.22 -18.20
CA SER A 371 -4.10 32.30 -17.27
C SER A 371 -4.46 32.03 -15.80
N GLY A 372 -5.53 31.27 -15.54
CA GLY A 372 -5.90 30.86 -14.19
C GLY A 372 -4.92 29.84 -13.60
N GLN A 373 -4.46 28.89 -14.41
CA GLN A 373 -3.43 27.92 -14.03
C GLN A 373 -2.07 28.60 -13.83
N GLU A 374 -1.67 29.50 -14.73
CA GLU A 374 -0.44 30.29 -14.61
C GLU A 374 -0.41 31.10 -13.31
N ALA A 375 -1.52 31.76 -12.97
CA ALA A 375 -1.61 32.52 -11.72
C ALA A 375 -1.50 31.63 -10.46
N LYS A 376 -2.08 30.42 -10.48
CA LYS A 376 -1.94 29.44 -9.38
C LYS A 376 -0.50 28.92 -9.28
N LEU A 377 0.13 28.63 -10.41
CA LEU A 377 1.52 28.19 -10.49
C LEU A 377 2.48 29.27 -9.96
N GLY A 378 2.33 30.51 -10.41
CA GLY A 378 3.16 31.63 -9.95
C GLY A 378 3.15 31.80 -8.42
N ARG A 379 1.98 31.69 -7.78
CA ARG A 379 1.86 31.69 -6.30
C ARG A 379 2.63 30.54 -5.65
N ARG A 380 2.63 29.35 -6.25
CA ARG A 380 3.36 28.18 -5.74
C ARG A 380 4.87 28.32 -5.91
N LEU A 381 5.33 28.82 -7.06
CA LEU A 381 6.75 29.05 -7.32
C LEU A 381 7.33 30.06 -6.32
N LEU A 382 6.58 31.11 -5.96
CA LEU A 382 6.97 32.04 -4.90
C LEU A 382 7.17 31.32 -3.56
N THR A 383 6.28 30.40 -3.17
CA THR A 383 6.45 29.61 -1.94
C THR A 383 7.70 28.72 -1.99
N VAL A 384 7.95 28.04 -3.11
CA VAL A 384 9.12 27.15 -3.28
C VAL A 384 10.43 27.92 -3.17
N LEU A 385 10.51 29.07 -3.84
CA LEU A 385 11.69 29.95 -3.80
C LEU A 385 11.87 30.60 -2.42
N ALA A 386 10.77 30.96 -1.74
CA ALA A 386 10.81 31.58 -0.41
C ALA A 386 11.24 30.63 0.71
N LYS A 387 10.95 29.31 0.61
CA LYS A 387 11.42 28.30 1.57
C LYS A 387 12.95 28.12 1.60
N GLY A 388 13.69 28.83 0.73
CA GLY A 388 15.15 28.88 0.74
C GLY A 388 15.75 30.08 1.49
N PHE A 389 14.95 31.00 2.03
CA PHE A 389 15.42 32.17 2.79
C PHE A 389 15.24 32.01 4.30
#